data_AF-A0A4U0XWJ9-F1
#
_entry.id   AF-A0A4U0XWJ9-F1
#
_cell.length_a   1.000
_cell.length_b   1.000
_cell.length_c   1.000
_cell.angle_alpha   90.00
_cell.angle_beta   90.00
_cell.angle_gamma   90.00
#
_symmetry.space_group_name_H-M   'P 1'
#
loop_
_entity.id
_entity.type
_entity.pdbx_description
1 polymer ?
#
loop_
_entity_poly.entity_id
_entity_poly.type
_entity_poly.pdbx_seq_one_letter_code
_entity_poly.pdbx_strand_id
1 'polypeptide(L)'
;MPVTRWDLHKAVRSGAQVADESLLVAEIGSLTLEFTRLFQLTDNPKWYDAVDRITEIFDKQQRMTRLSGTWPIFVSVREADLTQNGAFTLGATDDSVYKYLLKMHALPGRSAIYEKLYRDSMSAPIHRTFFRPMTPDDADIFLAGNIHVDNANQTTLPLNSEDQHLVCFAGGMFAIGSRLPDHPDHLDIARKLTQRCIWTYRALPSGIMLEVFNLVPCVPGSPYLWNEAQWHAEIVKHAGVDISEVENAIGEQMFQKGVAAIRERRCILRAEAIESVFILYRITGERAFLDHA
;
A
#
# COMPACT_ATOMS: atom_id res chain seq x y z
N MET A 1 -0.93 13.30 -20.69
CA MET A 1 -0.72 13.12 -19.24
C MET A 1 0.30 14.15 -18.73
N PRO A 2 0.38 14.44 -17.42
CA PRO A 2 1.28 15.47 -16.89
C PRO A 2 2.76 15.08 -17.02
N VAL A 3 3.62 16.10 -17.12
CA VAL A 3 5.07 15.97 -16.92
C VAL A 3 5.34 16.12 -15.42
N THR A 4 5.61 15.03 -14.72
CA THR A 4 5.77 15.05 -13.24
C THR A 4 7.17 15.49 -12.79
N ARG A 5 8.14 15.51 -13.71
CA ARG A 5 9.49 16.05 -13.49
C ARG A 5 9.71 17.25 -14.41
N TRP A 6 9.32 18.42 -13.93
CA TRP A 6 9.41 19.66 -14.70
C TRP A 6 10.80 20.31 -14.58
N ASP A 7 11.54 20.40 -15.68
CA ASP A 7 12.79 21.16 -15.76
C ASP A 7 12.49 22.61 -16.15
N LEU A 8 12.58 23.51 -15.17
CA LEU A 8 12.36 24.94 -15.37
C LEU A 8 13.36 25.55 -16.39
N HIS A 9 14.62 25.14 -16.35
CA HIS A 9 15.64 25.70 -17.24
C HIS A 9 15.43 25.25 -18.68
N LYS A 10 15.04 23.98 -18.89
CA LYS A 10 14.67 23.48 -20.23
C LYS A 10 13.41 24.15 -20.75
N ALA A 11 12.40 24.37 -19.91
CA ALA A 11 11.18 25.09 -20.29
C ALA A 11 11.50 26.50 -20.80
N VAL A 12 12.39 27.23 -20.12
CA VAL A 12 12.80 28.59 -20.53
C VAL A 12 13.61 28.58 -21.84
N ARG A 13 14.51 27.60 -22.02
CA ARG A 13 15.38 27.54 -23.21
C ARG A 13 14.68 27.05 -24.48
N SER A 14 13.87 26.00 -24.37
CA SER A 14 13.33 25.29 -25.53
C SER A 14 11.81 25.11 -25.51
N GLY A 15 11.13 25.39 -24.41
CA GLY A 15 9.67 25.24 -24.24
C GLY A 15 9.14 23.80 -24.24
N ALA A 16 9.82 22.88 -24.91
CA ALA A 16 9.39 21.49 -25.06
C ALA A 16 9.84 20.61 -23.87
N GLN A 17 8.87 20.00 -23.21
CA GLN A 17 9.06 18.90 -22.27
C GLN A 17 8.04 17.81 -22.58
N VAL A 18 8.48 16.56 -22.52
CA VAL A 18 7.63 15.38 -22.79
C VAL A 18 7.46 14.61 -21.49
N ALA A 19 6.33 13.93 -21.38
CA ALA A 19 6.04 13.14 -20.20
C ALA A 19 6.94 11.88 -20.17
N ASP A 20 7.17 11.36 -18.98
CA ASP A 20 8.06 10.22 -18.75
C ASP A 20 7.46 8.92 -19.34
N GLU A 21 8.32 7.99 -19.75
CA GLU A 21 7.90 6.67 -20.23
C GLU A 21 7.51 5.73 -19.08
N SER A 22 8.01 6.01 -17.87
CA SER A 22 7.74 5.23 -16.66
C SER A 22 7.77 6.14 -15.44
N LEU A 23 6.73 6.09 -14.62
CA LEU A 23 6.61 6.79 -13.34
C LEU A 23 5.79 5.97 -12.35
N LEU A 24 5.78 6.40 -11.10
CA LEU A 24 4.91 5.82 -10.08
C LEU A 24 3.46 6.25 -10.29
N VAL A 25 2.53 5.30 -10.25
CA VAL A 25 1.09 5.58 -10.43
C VAL A 25 0.55 6.55 -9.36
N ALA A 26 1.10 6.50 -8.13
CA ALA A 26 0.81 7.46 -7.06
C ALA A 26 1.00 8.93 -7.45
N GLU A 27 1.98 9.26 -8.29
CA GLU A 27 2.27 10.65 -8.64
C GLU A 27 1.13 11.31 -9.45
N ILE A 28 0.46 10.54 -10.30
CA ILE A 28 -0.67 11.03 -11.11
C ILE A 28 -2.03 10.80 -10.44
N GLY A 29 -2.14 9.80 -9.57
CA GLY A 29 -3.35 9.55 -8.80
C GLY A 29 -3.55 10.50 -7.61
N SER A 30 -2.49 11.18 -7.17
CA SER A 30 -2.49 12.01 -5.95
C SER A 30 -2.49 13.52 -6.22
N LEU A 31 -3.16 13.94 -7.28
CA LEU A 31 -3.31 15.35 -7.66
C LEU A 31 -4.76 15.85 -7.55
N THR A 32 -5.72 14.91 -7.50
CA THR A 32 -7.15 15.20 -7.70
C THR A 32 -7.72 16.14 -6.64
N LEU A 33 -7.35 15.98 -5.37
CA LEU A 33 -7.88 16.79 -4.26
C LEU A 33 -7.46 18.26 -4.39
N GLU A 34 -6.16 18.52 -4.55
CA GLU A 34 -5.59 19.86 -4.54
C GLU A 34 -6.04 20.64 -5.78
N PHE A 35 -6.05 19.98 -6.95
CA PHE A 35 -6.49 20.62 -8.20
C PHE A 35 -8.01 20.87 -8.20
N THR A 36 -8.80 19.96 -7.65
CA THR A 36 -10.24 20.20 -7.44
C THR A 36 -10.46 21.35 -6.48
N ARG A 37 -9.67 21.44 -5.40
CA ARG A 37 -9.75 22.55 -4.46
C ARG A 37 -9.36 23.88 -5.10
N LEU A 38 -8.34 23.91 -5.95
CA LEU A 38 -7.97 25.10 -6.72
C LEU A 38 -9.11 25.55 -7.64
N PHE A 39 -9.78 24.62 -8.32
CA PHE A 39 -10.98 24.95 -9.10
C PHE A 39 -12.06 25.59 -8.23
N GLN A 40 -12.43 24.97 -7.10
CA GLN A 40 -13.45 25.50 -6.17
C GLN A 40 -13.15 26.91 -5.66
N LEU A 41 -11.87 27.26 -5.50
CA LEU A 41 -11.45 28.57 -4.98
C LEU A 41 -11.28 29.63 -6.07
N THR A 42 -10.99 29.24 -7.31
CA THR A 42 -10.63 30.17 -8.39
C THR A 42 -11.66 30.25 -9.51
N ASP A 43 -12.63 29.34 -9.54
CA ASP A 43 -13.60 29.15 -10.62
C ASP A 43 -12.95 28.93 -12.00
N ASN A 44 -11.68 28.48 -12.02
CA ASN A 44 -10.94 28.23 -13.24
C ASN A 44 -10.95 26.74 -13.58
N PRO A 45 -11.73 26.28 -14.58
CA PRO A 45 -11.98 24.86 -14.85
C PRO A 45 -10.70 24.10 -15.22
N LYS A 46 -9.65 24.78 -15.70
CA LYS A 46 -8.39 24.14 -16.12
C LYS A 46 -7.79 23.22 -15.05
N TRP A 47 -7.99 23.53 -13.76
CA TRP A 47 -7.44 22.75 -12.66
C TRP A 47 -8.17 21.41 -12.53
N TYR A 48 -9.50 21.44 -12.51
CA TYR A 48 -10.31 20.23 -12.44
C TYR A 48 -10.18 19.40 -13.72
N ASP A 49 -10.28 20.03 -14.89
CA ASP A 49 -10.17 19.37 -16.21
C ASP A 49 -8.84 18.59 -16.36
N ALA A 50 -7.76 19.07 -15.74
CA ALA A 50 -6.46 18.40 -15.81
C ALA A 50 -6.48 17.03 -15.12
N VAL A 51 -7.09 16.94 -13.95
CA VAL A 51 -7.11 15.71 -13.13
C VAL A 51 -8.30 14.81 -13.44
N ASP A 52 -9.39 15.36 -13.97
CA ASP A 52 -10.55 14.60 -14.43
C ASP A 52 -10.18 13.70 -15.62
N ARG A 53 -9.41 14.23 -16.59
CA ARG A 53 -8.87 13.43 -17.71
C ARG A 53 -7.99 12.27 -17.26
N ILE A 54 -7.22 12.45 -16.18
CA ILE A 54 -6.42 11.37 -15.60
C ILE A 54 -7.34 10.32 -14.96
N THR A 55 -8.37 10.77 -14.23
CA THR A 55 -9.37 9.89 -13.60
C THR A 55 -10.12 9.06 -14.64
N GLU A 56 -10.46 9.63 -15.81
CA GLU A 56 -11.06 8.86 -16.91
C GLU A 56 -10.15 7.74 -17.43
N ILE A 57 -8.84 7.97 -17.51
CA ILE A 57 -7.88 6.95 -17.96
C ILE A 57 -7.79 5.82 -16.92
N PHE A 58 -7.74 6.19 -15.63
CA PHE A 58 -7.83 5.22 -14.53
C PHE A 58 -9.07 4.34 -14.69
N ASP A 59 -10.25 4.93 -14.90
CA ASP A 59 -11.51 4.20 -15.05
C ASP A 59 -11.56 3.30 -16.29
N LYS A 60 -11.12 3.82 -17.45
CA LYS A 60 -11.11 3.08 -18.71
C LYS A 60 -10.19 1.86 -18.65
N GLN A 61 -9.06 1.96 -17.96
CA GLN A 61 -8.02 0.93 -17.98
C GLN A 61 -7.98 0.03 -16.74
N GLN A 62 -8.72 0.34 -15.66
CA GLN A 62 -8.68 -0.40 -14.39
C GLN A 62 -8.86 -1.92 -14.53
N ARG A 63 -9.74 -2.35 -15.45
CA ARG A 63 -10.02 -3.78 -15.68
C ARG A 63 -9.09 -4.43 -16.72
N MET A 64 -8.30 -3.63 -17.42
CA MET A 64 -7.36 -4.06 -18.45
C MET A 64 -5.96 -4.34 -17.90
N THR A 65 -5.70 -3.97 -16.64
CA THR A 65 -4.44 -4.25 -15.97
C THR A 65 -4.27 -5.75 -15.75
N ARG A 66 -3.01 -6.18 -15.59
CA ARG A 66 -2.69 -7.60 -15.37
C ARG A 66 -3.25 -8.18 -14.08
N LEU A 67 -3.52 -7.32 -13.09
CA LEU A 67 -4.29 -7.64 -11.90
C LEU A 67 -5.57 -6.82 -11.91
N SER A 68 -6.60 -7.38 -12.57
CA SER A 68 -7.86 -6.68 -12.85
C SER A 68 -8.44 -6.03 -11.59
N GLY A 69 -8.81 -4.74 -11.71
CA GLY A 69 -9.36 -3.95 -10.61
C GLY A 69 -8.35 -2.98 -9.99
N THR A 70 -7.05 -3.24 -10.09
CA THR A 70 -6.01 -2.40 -9.49
C THR A 70 -4.96 -1.97 -10.51
N TRP A 71 -4.13 -0.98 -10.18
CA TRP A 71 -3.08 -0.47 -11.07
C TRP A 71 -1.69 -0.91 -10.61
N PRO A 72 -0.75 -1.11 -11.55
CA PRO A 72 0.60 -1.47 -11.19
C PRO A 72 1.41 -0.25 -10.74
N ILE A 73 2.52 -0.53 -10.06
CA ILE A 73 3.45 0.46 -9.52
C ILE A 73 3.91 1.46 -10.56
N PHE A 74 4.36 0.96 -11.71
CA PHE A 74 4.89 1.77 -12.78
C PHE A 74 3.91 1.84 -13.95
N VAL A 75 3.70 3.04 -14.46
CA VAL A 75 2.80 3.31 -15.60
C VAL A 75 3.46 4.24 -16.61
N SER A 76 3.01 4.21 -17.86
CA SER A 76 3.48 5.14 -18.90
C SER A 76 2.55 6.33 -19.02
N VAL A 77 3.01 7.52 -18.62
CA VAL A 77 2.27 8.77 -18.89
C VAL A 77 2.48 9.25 -20.32
N ARG A 78 3.62 8.94 -20.95
CA ARG A 78 3.84 9.32 -22.35
C ARG A 78 2.79 8.74 -23.27
N GLU A 79 2.53 7.43 -23.13
CA GLU A 79 1.55 6.70 -23.94
C GLU A 79 0.16 6.66 -23.30
N ALA A 80 0.02 7.20 -22.08
CA ALA A 80 -1.19 7.09 -21.26
C ALA A 80 -1.66 5.63 -21.08
N ASP A 81 -0.71 4.72 -20.83
CA ASP A 81 -0.93 3.28 -20.66
C ASP A 81 -0.57 2.84 -19.23
N LEU A 82 -1.60 2.41 -18.48
CA LEU A 82 -1.52 1.94 -17.10
C LEU A 82 -1.50 0.40 -16.99
N THR A 83 -1.40 -0.32 -18.12
CA THR A 83 -1.63 -1.78 -18.18
C THR A 83 -0.35 -2.62 -18.29
N GLN A 84 0.78 -2.01 -18.66
CA GLN A 84 1.99 -2.71 -19.10
C GLN A 84 2.93 -3.20 -18.00
N ASN A 85 2.73 -2.85 -16.74
CA ASN A 85 3.57 -3.34 -15.64
C ASN A 85 2.86 -4.43 -14.81
N GLY A 86 3.65 -5.35 -14.25
CA GLY A 86 3.18 -6.54 -13.53
C GLY A 86 3.32 -6.45 -12.01
N ALA A 87 3.96 -5.41 -11.46
CA ALA A 87 4.15 -5.27 -10.02
C ALA A 87 3.01 -4.47 -9.38
N PHE A 88 2.41 -5.02 -8.32
CA PHE A 88 1.26 -4.45 -7.62
C PHE A 88 1.50 -4.47 -6.11
N THR A 89 1.19 -3.36 -5.43
CA THR A 89 1.32 -3.24 -3.97
C THR A 89 0.21 -2.33 -3.39
N LEU A 90 0.04 -2.37 -2.06
CA LEU A 90 -0.63 -1.31 -1.31
C LEU A 90 0.37 -0.43 -0.53
N GLY A 91 1.68 -0.70 -0.63
CA GLY A 91 2.74 0.01 0.07
C GLY A 91 3.27 1.22 -0.68
N ALA A 92 4.56 1.50 -0.49
CA ALA A 92 5.25 2.54 -1.24
C ALA A 92 4.97 2.40 -2.71
N THR A 93 4.75 3.55 -3.36
CA THR A 93 4.53 3.77 -4.79
C THR A 93 3.10 3.68 -5.33
N ASP A 94 2.16 3.04 -4.61
CA ASP A 94 0.74 2.96 -4.99
C ASP A 94 -0.22 3.59 -3.96
N ASP A 95 0.25 3.71 -2.72
CA ASP A 95 -0.52 4.10 -1.52
C ASP A 95 -1.60 5.17 -1.74
N SER A 96 -1.16 6.30 -2.26
CA SER A 96 -1.88 7.56 -2.24
C SER A 96 -2.91 7.65 -3.37
N VAL A 97 -2.77 6.84 -4.44
CA VAL A 97 -3.84 6.67 -5.44
C VAL A 97 -5.12 6.24 -4.73
N TYR A 98 -5.05 5.16 -3.95
CA TYR A 98 -6.23 4.59 -3.29
C TYR A 98 -6.78 5.51 -2.20
N LYS A 99 -5.90 6.20 -1.45
CA LYS A 99 -6.32 7.22 -0.46
C LYS A 99 -7.12 8.35 -1.13
N TYR A 100 -6.67 8.82 -2.29
CA TYR A 100 -7.29 9.94 -2.97
C TYR A 100 -8.68 9.58 -3.51
N LEU A 101 -8.92 8.34 -3.93
CA LEU A 101 -10.25 7.88 -4.34
C LEU A 101 -11.28 8.07 -3.21
N LEU A 102 -10.98 7.61 -2.00
CA LEU A 102 -11.88 7.81 -0.85
C LEU A 102 -12.04 9.29 -0.48
N LYS A 103 -10.92 10.03 -0.45
CA LYS A 103 -10.96 11.46 -0.09
C LYS A 103 -11.76 12.28 -1.11
N MET A 104 -11.64 11.98 -2.40
CA MET A 104 -12.45 12.62 -3.46
C MET A 104 -13.92 12.25 -3.31
N HIS A 105 -14.22 10.99 -3.00
CA HIS A 105 -15.59 10.57 -2.69
C HIS A 105 -16.17 11.25 -1.44
N ALA A 106 -15.32 11.76 -0.52
CA ALA A 106 -15.76 12.52 0.65
C ALA A 106 -16.14 13.97 0.34
N LEU A 107 -15.73 14.53 -0.80
CA LEU A 107 -15.98 15.92 -1.12
C LEU A 107 -17.46 16.19 -1.47
N PRO A 108 -18.01 17.38 -1.14
CA PRO A 108 -19.33 17.79 -1.62
C PRO A 108 -19.38 17.83 -3.15
N GLY A 109 -20.51 17.42 -3.75
CA GLY A 109 -20.64 17.35 -5.21
C GLY A 109 -19.86 16.17 -5.85
N ARG A 110 -19.51 15.16 -5.05
CA ARG A 110 -18.77 13.96 -5.46
C ARG A 110 -19.27 13.31 -6.74
N SER A 111 -18.33 12.94 -7.60
CA SER A 111 -18.58 12.00 -8.70
C SER A 111 -18.61 10.56 -8.17
N ALA A 112 -19.57 9.77 -8.65
CA ALA A 112 -19.69 8.34 -8.31
C ALA A 112 -18.49 7.50 -8.79
N ILE A 113 -17.67 8.04 -9.71
CA ILE A 113 -16.50 7.35 -10.25
C ILE A 113 -15.49 6.99 -9.16
N TYR A 114 -15.27 7.87 -8.17
CA TYR A 114 -14.26 7.65 -7.14
C TYR A 114 -14.60 6.50 -6.20
N GLU A 115 -15.89 6.33 -5.88
CA GLU A 115 -16.38 5.17 -5.12
C GLU A 115 -16.19 3.88 -5.89
N LYS A 116 -16.59 3.89 -7.18
CA LYS A 116 -16.45 2.74 -8.08
C LYS A 116 -14.99 2.31 -8.18
N LEU A 117 -14.10 3.26 -8.47
CA LEU A 117 -12.66 3.02 -8.58
C LEU A 117 -12.09 2.44 -7.27
N TYR A 118 -12.49 2.99 -6.11
CA TYR A 118 -12.05 2.46 -4.82
C TYR A 118 -12.53 1.03 -4.60
N ARG A 119 -13.84 0.78 -4.74
CA ARG A 119 -14.42 -0.55 -4.53
C ARG A 119 -13.78 -1.60 -5.43
N ASP A 120 -13.65 -1.29 -6.72
CA ASP A 120 -13.07 -2.21 -7.70
C ASP A 120 -11.57 -2.48 -7.41
N SER A 121 -10.84 -1.48 -6.88
CA SER A 121 -9.42 -1.63 -6.52
C SER A 121 -9.15 -2.38 -5.23
N MET A 122 -10.08 -2.40 -4.27
CA MET A 122 -9.87 -3.12 -3.01
C MET A 122 -10.13 -4.63 -3.13
N SER A 123 -10.86 -5.08 -4.16
CA SER A 123 -11.16 -6.52 -4.33
C SER A 123 -9.90 -7.37 -4.49
N ALA A 124 -8.96 -6.97 -5.34
CA ALA A 124 -7.76 -7.76 -5.60
C ALA A 124 -6.82 -7.85 -4.38
N PRO A 125 -6.50 -6.75 -3.66
CA PRO A 125 -5.74 -6.83 -2.42
C PRO A 125 -6.35 -7.77 -1.37
N ILE A 126 -7.65 -7.61 -1.09
CA ILE A 126 -8.35 -8.43 -0.08
C ILE A 126 -8.22 -9.93 -0.37
N HIS A 127 -8.34 -10.33 -1.63
CA HIS A 127 -8.37 -11.75 -1.99
C HIS A 127 -7.03 -12.35 -2.37
N ARG A 128 -6.01 -11.53 -2.67
CA ARG A 128 -4.75 -12.02 -3.25
C ARG A 128 -3.50 -11.53 -2.56
N THR A 129 -3.51 -10.35 -1.95
CA THR A 129 -2.31 -9.78 -1.30
C THR A 129 -2.35 -9.92 0.21
N PHE A 130 -3.54 -10.02 0.82
CA PHE A 130 -3.67 -10.11 2.26
C PHE A 130 -3.40 -11.52 2.77
N PHE A 131 -2.57 -11.61 3.81
CA PHE A 131 -2.26 -12.86 4.47
C PHE A 131 -2.04 -12.64 5.97
N ARG A 132 -2.23 -13.72 6.74
CA ARG A 132 -1.90 -13.75 8.17
C ARG A 132 -0.42 -14.12 8.32
N PRO A 133 0.38 -13.34 9.06
CA PRO A 133 1.75 -13.73 9.40
C PRO A 133 1.76 -14.72 10.57
N MET A 134 2.81 -15.52 10.65
CA MET A 134 3.09 -16.37 11.79
C MET A 134 3.77 -15.55 12.89
N THR A 135 3.05 -15.36 13.99
CA THR A 135 3.51 -14.63 15.17
C THR A 135 3.63 -15.58 16.38
N PRO A 136 4.56 -15.33 17.31
CA PRO A 136 4.72 -16.17 18.50
C PRO A 136 3.50 -16.17 19.43
N ASP A 137 2.66 -15.12 19.36
CA ASP A 137 1.49 -14.90 20.20
C ASP A 137 0.15 -15.16 19.47
N ASP A 138 0.19 -15.73 18.25
CA ASP A 138 -1.00 -16.00 17.41
C ASP A 138 -1.88 -14.75 17.22
N ALA A 139 -1.25 -13.59 17.01
CA ALA A 139 -1.91 -12.32 16.81
C ALA A 139 -2.84 -12.34 15.58
N ASP A 140 -4.09 -11.91 15.75
CA ASP A 140 -5.05 -11.77 14.66
C ASP A 140 -4.82 -10.49 13.85
N ILE A 141 -3.89 -10.56 12.91
CA ILE A 141 -3.42 -9.43 12.11
C ILE A 141 -3.32 -9.80 10.62
N PHE A 142 -3.44 -8.80 9.75
CA PHE A 142 -3.23 -8.95 8.31
C PHE A 142 -2.03 -8.14 7.86
N LEU A 143 -1.21 -8.75 6.99
CA LEU A 143 -0.22 -8.05 6.16
C LEU A 143 -0.78 -7.86 4.76
N ALA A 144 -0.34 -6.79 4.11
CA ALA A 144 -0.51 -6.62 2.67
C ALA A 144 0.82 -6.87 1.98
N GLY A 145 0.96 -8.05 1.36
CA GLY A 145 2.13 -8.38 0.56
C GLY A 145 2.09 -7.77 -0.84
N ASN A 146 3.12 -8.08 -1.62
CA ASN A 146 3.27 -7.60 -2.99
C ASN A 146 3.05 -8.74 -3.99
N ILE A 147 2.38 -8.43 -5.10
CA ILE A 147 2.16 -9.39 -6.19
C ILE A 147 2.94 -8.95 -7.43
N HIS A 148 3.52 -9.92 -8.11
CA HIS A 148 4.06 -9.74 -9.45
C HIS A 148 3.35 -10.67 -10.43
N VAL A 149 2.85 -10.13 -11.54
CA VAL A 149 2.30 -10.88 -12.66
C VAL A 149 3.31 -10.83 -13.80
N ASP A 150 3.86 -11.99 -14.17
CA ASP A 150 4.86 -12.09 -15.23
C ASP A 150 4.30 -11.57 -16.57
N ASN A 151 5.06 -10.67 -17.19
CA ASN A 151 4.72 -10.03 -18.46
C ASN A 151 4.62 -11.04 -19.62
N ALA A 152 5.43 -12.10 -19.61
CA ALA A 152 5.51 -13.04 -20.73
C ALA A 152 4.35 -14.05 -20.72
N ASN A 153 4.06 -14.62 -19.55
CA ASN A 153 3.14 -15.75 -19.43
C ASN A 153 1.81 -15.41 -18.73
N GLN A 154 1.63 -14.17 -18.27
CA GLN A 154 0.49 -13.75 -17.43
C GLN A 154 0.30 -14.60 -16.16
N THR A 155 1.37 -15.26 -15.71
CA THR A 155 1.37 -16.08 -14.50
C THR A 155 1.62 -15.21 -13.28
N THR A 156 0.77 -15.34 -12.26
CA THR A 156 0.99 -14.69 -10.97
C THR A 156 2.13 -15.41 -10.24
N LEU A 157 3.20 -14.68 -9.89
CA LEU A 157 4.28 -15.20 -9.06
C LEU A 157 3.83 -15.39 -7.61
N PRO A 158 4.55 -16.19 -6.81
CA PRO A 158 4.27 -16.30 -5.38
C PRO A 158 4.25 -14.94 -4.70
N LEU A 159 3.36 -14.79 -3.71
CA LEU A 159 3.24 -13.58 -2.91
C LEU A 159 4.59 -13.25 -2.26
N ASN A 160 5.03 -12.00 -2.41
CA ASN A 160 6.15 -11.49 -1.64
C ASN A 160 5.62 -10.95 -0.31
N SER A 161 6.13 -11.49 0.80
CA SER A 161 5.75 -11.14 2.17
C SER A 161 6.38 -9.83 2.69
N GLU A 162 7.06 -9.08 1.82
CA GLU A 162 7.64 -7.79 2.18
C GLU A 162 6.54 -6.81 2.59
N ASP A 163 6.72 -6.24 3.77
CA ASP A 163 5.88 -5.20 4.32
C ASP A 163 6.71 -3.95 4.57
N GLN A 164 6.02 -2.81 4.60
CA GLN A 164 6.66 -1.51 4.73
C GLN A 164 5.88 -0.68 5.74
N HIS A 165 6.59 0.18 6.48
CA HIS A 165 5.94 1.15 7.37
C HIS A 165 4.85 1.94 6.62
N LEU A 166 5.12 2.29 5.37
CA LEU A 166 4.19 3.06 4.57
C LEU A 166 2.82 2.37 4.45
N VAL A 167 2.75 1.04 4.30
CA VAL A 167 1.48 0.28 4.17
C VAL A 167 0.58 0.46 5.41
N CYS A 168 1.11 0.95 6.54
CA CYS A 168 0.31 1.17 7.73
C CYS A 168 -0.87 2.13 7.54
N PHE A 169 -0.87 3.00 6.53
CA PHE A 169 -2.03 3.88 6.24
C PHE A 169 -3.27 3.07 5.85
N ALA A 170 -3.09 1.84 5.33
CA ALA A 170 -4.17 1.03 4.80
C ALA A 170 -5.22 0.73 5.86
N GLY A 171 -4.84 0.61 7.14
CA GLY A 171 -5.78 0.45 8.25
C GLY A 171 -6.81 1.59 8.27
N GLY A 172 -6.36 2.84 8.31
CA GLY A 172 -7.22 4.01 8.26
C GLY A 172 -8.01 4.14 6.94
N MET A 173 -7.40 3.77 5.82
CA MET A 173 -8.08 3.75 4.51
C MET A 173 -9.28 2.80 4.52
N PHE A 174 -9.10 1.54 4.93
CA PHE A 174 -10.19 0.56 5.03
C PHE A 174 -11.24 0.99 6.07
N ALA A 175 -10.81 1.63 7.16
CA ALA A 175 -11.74 2.15 8.16
C ALA A 175 -12.67 3.21 7.59
N ILE A 176 -12.13 4.18 6.84
CA ILE A 176 -12.92 5.18 6.13
C ILE A 176 -13.83 4.50 5.10
N GLY A 177 -13.30 3.51 4.37
CA GLY A 177 -14.06 2.65 3.46
C GLY A 177 -15.27 1.98 4.13
N SER A 178 -15.18 1.64 5.42
CA SER A 178 -16.30 1.01 6.14
C SER A 178 -17.47 1.94 6.47
N ARG A 179 -17.27 3.25 6.35
CA ARG A 179 -18.29 4.25 6.74
C ARG A 179 -18.70 5.15 5.61
N LEU A 180 -17.77 5.57 4.76
CA LEU A 180 -18.02 6.59 3.75
C LEU A 180 -18.69 6.01 2.49
N PRO A 181 -18.13 5.00 1.81
CA PRO A 181 -18.83 4.23 0.79
C PRO A 181 -19.64 3.04 1.36
N ASP A 182 -19.79 2.96 2.69
CA ASP A 182 -20.58 1.95 3.42
C ASP A 182 -20.22 0.49 3.08
N HIS A 183 -18.94 0.13 3.20
CA HIS A 183 -18.46 -1.25 3.09
C HIS A 183 -18.17 -1.84 4.49
N PRO A 184 -19.18 -2.30 5.25
CA PRO A 184 -19.02 -2.66 6.66
C PRO A 184 -17.94 -3.73 6.91
N ASP A 185 -17.75 -4.66 5.97
CA ASP A 185 -16.72 -5.70 6.03
C ASP A 185 -15.28 -5.14 6.08
N HIS A 186 -15.07 -3.92 5.58
CA HIS A 186 -13.77 -3.26 5.64
C HIS A 186 -13.35 -2.90 7.07
N LEU A 187 -14.28 -2.83 8.05
CA LEU A 187 -13.93 -2.46 9.42
C LEU A 187 -13.08 -3.55 10.10
N ASP A 188 -13.37 -4.82 9.86
CA ASP A 188 -12.57 -5.93 10.40
C ASP A 188 -11.17 -5.96 9.77
N ILE A 189 -11.10 -5.78 8.46
CA ILE A 189 -9.85 -5.65 7.71
C ILE A 189 -9.03 -4.47 8.26
N ALA A 190 -9.67 -3.32 8.48
CA ALA A 190 -9.04 -2.12 9.02
C ALA A 190 -8.42 -2.35 10.41
N ARG A 191 -9.13 -3.07 11.30
CA ARG A 191 -8.62 -3.47 12.61
C ARG A 191 -7.37 -4.32 12.46
N LYS A 192 -7.42 -5.38 11.65
CA LYS A 192 -6.31 -6.32 11.47
C LYS A 192 -5.08 -5.66 10.85
N LEU A 193 -5.26 -4.77 9.87
CA LEU A 193 -4.17 -4.01 9.25
C LEU A 193 -3.54 -2.99 10.20
N THR A 194 -4.35 -2.34 11.05
CA THR A 194 -3.87 -1.39 12.08
C THR A 194 -3.17 -2.13 13.21
N GLN A 195 -3.76 -3.22 13.67
CA GLN A 195 -3.23 -4.05 14.75
C GLN A 195 -1.90 -4.70 14.37
N ARG A 196 -1.69 -5.06 13.09
CA ARG A 196 -0.37 -5.43 12.57
C ARG A 196 0.67 -4.36 12.87
N CYS A 197 0.40 -3.09 12.53
CA CYS A 197 1.39 -2.02 12.72
C CYS A 197 1.69 -1.83 14.21
N ILE A 198 0.66 -1.83 15.07
CA ILE A 198 0.83 -1.79 16.53
C ILE A 198 1.67 -2.98 17.03
N TRP A 199 1.40 -4.19 16.52
CA TRP A 199 2.14 -5.40 16.87
C TRP A 199 3.61 -5.28 16.48
N THR A 200 3.92 -4.84 15.25
CA THR A 200 5.30 -4.68 14.79
C THR A 200 6.06 -3.62 15.60
N TYR A 201 5.41 -2.51 15.96
CA TYR A 201 5.99 -1.50 16.86
C TYR A 201 6.39 -2.11 18.22
N ARG A 202 5.52 -2.93 18.81
CA ARG A 202 5.76 -3.59 20.11
C ARG A 202 6.74 -4.74 20.06
N ALA A 203 6.77 -5.47 18.96
CA ALA A 203 7.62 -6.64 18.80
C ALA A 203 9.10 -6.25 18.76
N LEU A 204 9.42 -5.00 18.38
CA LEU A 204 10.79 -4.53 18.24
C LEU A 204 11.31 -3.91 19.55
N PRO A 205 12.58 -4.16 19.94
CA PRO A 205 13.15 -3.68 21.20
C PRO A 205 13.11 -2.15 21.38
N SER A 206 13.17 -1.39 20.28
CA SER A 206 13.11 0.08 20.30
C SER A 206 11.71 0.64 20.51
N GLY A 207 10.66 -0.19 20.39
CA GLY A 207 9.29 0.29 20.32
C GLY A 207 8.97 1.06 19.03
N ILE A 208 9.79 0.92 17.98
CA ILE A 208 9.65 1.64 16.71
C ILE A 208 9.73 0.64 15.55
N MET A 209 8.74 0.68 14.67
CA MET A 209 8.66 -0.18 13.47
C MET A 209 9.75 0.14 12.44
N LEU A 210 10.20 -0.93 11.76
CA LEU A 210 11.18 -0.88 10.67
C LEU A 210 10.56 -0.30 9.39
N GLU A 211 11.39 0.25 8.51
CA GLU A 211 10.93 0.82 7.25
C GLU A 211 10.50 -0.27 6.25
N VAL A 212 11.30 -1.34 6.11
CA VAL A 212 11.00 -2.49 5.23
C VAL A 212 11.50 -3.79 5.83
N PHE A 213 10.63 -4.78 5.92
CA PHE A 213 10.91 -6.09 6.51
C PHE A 213 9.98 -7.17 5.93
N ASN A 214 10.27 -8.44 6.20
CA ASN A 214 9.42 -9.56 5.84
C ASN A 214 8.96 -10.28 7.10
N LEU A 215 7.66 -10.57 7.21
CA LEU A 215 7.16 -11.53 8.19
C LEU A 215 6.90 -12.88 7.54
N VAL A 216 7.05 -13.94 8.32
CA VAL A 216 6.79 -15.31 7.85
C VAL A 216 5.29 -15.46 7.58
N PRO A 217 4.86 -15.82 6.36
CA PRO A 217 3.44 -16.09 6.10
C PRO A 217 2.99 -17.39 6.78
N CYS A 218 1.76 -17.41 7.31
CA CYS A 218 1.14 -18.67 7.72
C CYS A 218 0.83 -19.54 6.50
N VAL A 219 0.95 -20.86 6.67
CA VAL A 219 0.52 -21.82 5.64
C VAL A 219 -1.01 -21.91 5.65
N PRO A 220 -1.69 -21.66 4.51
CA PRO A 220 -3.15 -21.81 4.43
C PRO A 220 -3.59 -23.22 4.83
N GLY A 221 -4.55 -23.33 5.75
CA GLY A 221 -5.08 -24.62 6.22
C GLY A 221 -4.27 -25.31 7.32
N SER A 222 -3.12 -24.77 7.71
CA SER A 222 -2.39 -25.22 8.90
C SER A 222 -2.90 -24.50 10.15
N PRO A 223 -2.79 -25.10 11.35
CA PRO A 223 -2.98 -24.38 12.60
C PRO A 223 -2.04 -23.16 12.63
N TYR A 224 -2.54 -21.98 13.03
CA TYR A 224 -1.77 -20.73 13.12
C TYR A 224 -0.76 -20.71 14.29
N LEU A 225 -0.26 -21.89 14.67
CA LEU A 225 0.66 -22.05 15.78
C LEU A 225 2.08 -21.66 15.37
N TRP A 226 2.82 -21.12 16.34
CA TRP A 226 4.23 -20.81 16.17
C TRP A 226 5.04 -22.04 15.74
N ASN A 227 5.83 -21.89 14.67
CA ASN A 227 6.72 -22.92 14.16
C ASN A 227 8.14 -22.36 13.94
N GLU A 228 9.04 -22.69 14.85
CA GLU A 228 10.44 -22.23 14.83
C GLU A 228 11.20 -22.74 13.61
N ALA A 229 10.98 -23.99 13.18
CA ALA A 229 11.61 -24.55 12.00
C ALA A 229 11.18 -23.82 10.71
N GLN A 230 9.90 -23.43 10.60
CA GLN A 230 9.42 -22.64 9.47
C GLN A 230 10.01 -21.23 9.48
N TRP A 231 10.13 -20.60 10.65
CA TRP A 231 10.77 -19.29 10.77
C TRP A 231 12.24 -19.34 10.33
N HIS A 232 12.99 -20.34 10.78
CA HIS A 232 14.38 -20.55 10.38
C HIS A 232 14.52 -20.80 8.87
N ALA A 233 13.62 -21.59 8.28
CA ALA A 233 13.62 -21.86 6.85
C ALA A 233 13.40 -20.59 6.01
N GLU A 234 12.50 -19.70 6.43
CA GLU A 234 12.30 -18.43 5.72
C GLU A 234 13.49 -17.47 5.90
N ILE A 235 14.13 -17.43 7.09
CA ILE A 235 15.37 -16.65 7.28
C ILE A 235 16.46 -17.14 6.33
N VAL A 236 16.70 -18.46 6.27
CA VAL A 236 17.67 -19.09 5.36
C VAL A 236 17.39 -18.70 3.91
N LYS A 237 16.13 -18.78 3.49
CA LYS A 237 15.70 -18.43 2.13
C LYS A 237 15.94 -16.94 1.81
N HIS A 238 15.69 -16.04 2.76
CA HIS A 238 15.89 -14.60 2.56
C HIS A 238 17.37 -14.17 2.64
N ALA A 239 18.12 -14.73 3.58
CA ALA A 239 19.53 -14.39 3.79
C ALA A 239 20.48 -15.13 2.84
N GLY A 240 20.05 -16.25 2.25
CA GLY A 240 20.89 -17.08 1.38
C GLY A 240 22.00 -17.82 2.12
N VAL A 241 21.77 -18.15 3.40
CA VAL A 241 22.74 -18.82 4.30
C VAL A 241 22.37 -20.28 4.51
N ASP A 242 23.29 -21.10 5.02
CA ASP A 242 22.96 -22.49 5.41
C ASP A 242 22.12 -22.52 6.70
N ILE A 243 21.31 -23.57 6.89
CA ILE A 243 20.52 -23.75 8.11
C ILE A 243 21.36 -23.81 9.38
N SER A 244 22.61 -24.27 9.29
CA SER A 244 23.56 -24.28 10.41
C SER A 244 24.01 -22.87 10.84
N GLU A 245 23.86 -21.86 9.98
CA GLU A 245 24.23 -20.47 10.24
C GLU A 245 23.03 -19.60 10.69
N VAL A 246 21.82 -20.18 10.74
CA VAL A 246 20.59 -19.42 11.00
C VAL A 246 20.61 -18.69 12.34
N GLU A 247 21.14 -19.32 13.39
CA GLU A 247 21.26 -18.71 14.73
C GLU A 247 22.21 -17.51 14.73
N ASN A 248 23.30 -17.58 13.96
CA ASN A 248 24.22 -16.46 13.79
C ASN A 248 23.53 -15.32 13.05
N ALA A 249 22.80 -15.62 11.97
CA ALA A 249 22.04 -14.62 11.22
C ALA A 249 20.97 -13.94 12.10
N ILE A 250 20.25 -14.70 12.94
CA ILE A 250 19.29 -14.16 13.91
C ILE A 250 19.97 -13.20 14.88
N GLY A 251 21.11 -13.57 15.44
CA GLY A 251 21.87 -12.75 16.38
C GLY A 251 22.42 -11.48 15.76
N GLU A 252 23.11 -11.58 14.61
CA GLU A 252 23.69 -10.43 13.90
C GLU A 252 22.62 -9.44 13.44
N GLN A 253 21.49 -9.97 12.92
CA GLN A 253 20.41 -9.13 12.42
C GLN A 253 19.45 -8.68 13.53
N MET A 254 19.56 -9.22 14.74
CA MET A 254 18.67 -8.98 15.87
C MET A 254 17.20 -9.30 15.52
N PHE A 255 16.98 -10.38 14.77
CA PHE A 255 15.64 -10.76 14.33
C PHE A 255 14.75 -11.08 15.51
N GLN A 256 13.57 -10.47 15.52
CA GLN A 256 12.51 -10.81 16.45
C GLN A 256 11.71 -11.98 15.87
N LYS A 257 11.12 -12.80 16.74
CA LYS A 257 10.32 -13.96 16.32
C LYS A 257 9.24 -13.55 15.32
N GLY A 258 9.20 -14.25 14.18
CA GLY A 258 8.27 -13.99 13.07
C GLY A 258 8.84 -13.09 11.97
N VAL A 259 9.92 -12.34 12.24
CA VAL A 259 10.64 -11.54 11.24
C VAL A 259 11.61 -12.41 10.47
N ALA A 260 11.41 -12.54 9.17
CA ALA A 260 12.26 -13.37 8.30
C ALA A 260 13.40 -12.58 7.63
N ALA A 261 13.21 -11.28 7.42
CA ALA A 261 14.22 -10.40 6.83
C ALA A 261 13.98 -8.95 7.24
N ILE A 262 15.06 -8.16 7.25
CA ILE A 262 15.00 -6.70 7.43
C ILE A 262 15.77 -6.06 6.30
N ARG A 263 15.07 -5.42 5.37
CA ARG A 263 15.70 -4.72 4.24
C ARG A 263 16.13 -3.31 4.62
N GLU A 264 15.31 -2.62 5.42
CA GLU A 264 15.59 -1.25 5.86
C GLU A 264 15.20 -1.03 7.33
N ARG A 265 16.20 -0.68 8.15
CA ARG A 265 16.05 -0.44 9.60
C ARG A 265 15.72 0.99 9.99
N ARG A 266 15.90 1.94 9.07
CA ARG A 266 15.79 3.37 9.37
C ARG A 266 14.38 3.72 9.87
N CYS A 267 14.30 4.68 10.77
CA CYS A 267 13.06 5.37 11.08
C CYS A 267 13.22 6.83 10.63
N ILE A 268 12.33 7.29 9.76
CA ILE A 268 12.36 8.65 9.20
C ILE A 268 11.17 9.49 9.69
N LEU A 269 10.65 9.19 10.88
CA LEU A 269 9.53 9.89 11.53
C LEU A 269 8.23 9.86 10.70
N ARG A 270 7.97 8.69 10.13
CA ARG A 270 6.77 8.38 9.38
C ARG A 270 5.52 8.37 10.25
N ALA A 271 4.38 8.69 9.65
CA ALA A 271 3.12 8.92 10.36
C ALA A 271 2.02 7.87 10.07
N GLU A 272 2.26 6.90 9.19
CA GLU A 272 1.17 6.07 8.65
C GLU A 272 0.54 5.13 9.69
N ALA A 273 1.32 4.65 10.67
CA ALA A 273 0.81 3.84 11.78
C ALA A 273 -0.10 4.66 12.70
N ILE A 274 0.37 5.83 13.17
CA ILE A 274 -0.41 6.71 14.04
C ILE A 274 -1.63 7.31 13.30
N GLU A 275 -1.53 7.55 11.99
CA GLU A 275 -2.66 7.93 11.13
C GLU A 275 -3.80 6.91 11.24
N SER A 276 -3.49 5.61 11.06
CA SER A 276 -4.50 4.54 11.13
C SER A 276 -5.07 4.34 12.54
N VAL A 277 -4.21 4.42 13.56
CA VAL A 277 -4.64 4.37 14.97
C VAL A 277 -5.63 5.50 15.27
N PHE A 278 -5.31 6.73 14.87
CA PHE A 278 -6.18 7.87 15.03
C PHE A 278 -7.52 7.67 14.32
N ILE A 279 -7.50 7.26 13.04
CA ILE A 279 -8.72 7.06 12.27
C ILE A 279 -9.61 5.96 12.88
N LEU A 280 -9.04 4.83 13.32
CA LEU A 280 -9.81 3.78 13.99
C LEU A 280 -10.46 4.27 15.26
N TYR A 281 -9.70 4.97 16.12
CA TYR A 281 -10.26 5.58 17.32
C TYR A 281 -11.46 6.49 16.98
N ARG A 282 -11.32 7.34 15.96
CA ARG A 282 -12.40 8.26 15.55
C ARG A 282 -13.64 7.54 15.01
N ILE A 283 -13.46 6.38 14.38
CA ILE A 283 -14.54 5.61 13.75
C ILE A 283 -15.24 4.68 14.74
N THR A 284 -14.50 4.08 15.68
CA THR A 284 -15.03 3.07 16.60
C THR A 284 -15.24 3.56 18.02
N GLY A 285 -14.53 4.59 18.46
CA GLY A 285 -14.54 5.09 19.84
C GLY A 285 -13.78 4.21 20.83
N GLU A 286 -13.05 3.18 20.38
CA GLU A 286 -12.31 2.28 21.26
C GLU A 286 -11.06 2.93 21.83
N ARG A 287 -11.06 3.12 23.15
CA ARG A 287 -9.96 3.77 23.87
C ARG A 287 -8.62 3.04 23.76
N ALA A 288 -8.61 1.73 23.51
CA ALA A 288 -7.38 0.96 23.33
C ALA A 288 -6.48 1.56 22.24
N PHE A 289 -7.06 2.14 21.18
CA PHE A 289 -6.27 2.83 20.15
C PHE A 289 -5.59 4.11 20.66
N LEU A 290 -6.17 4.83 21.62
CA LEU A 290 -5.50 5.99 22.23
C LEU A 290 -4.26 5.57 23.03
N ASP A 291 -4.31 4.41 23.69
CA ASP A 291 -3.17 3.88 24.42
C ASP A 291 -2.03 3.40 23.49
N HIS A 292 -2.27 3.39 22.17
CA HIS A 292 -1.30 2.99 21.14
C HIS A 292 -0.81 4.16 20.29
N ALA A 293 -1.41 5.35 20.45
CA ALA A 293 -1.03 6.57 19.77
C ALA A 293 0.10 7.29 20.51
#